data_AF-G5E189-F1
#
_entry.id   AF-G5E189-F1
#
_cell.length_a   1.000
_cell.length_b   1.000
_cell.length_c   1.000
_cell.angle_alpha   90.00
_cell.angle_beta   90.00
_cell.angle_gamma   90.00
#
_symmetry.space_group_name_H-M   'P 1'
#
loop_
_entity.id
_entity.type
_entity.pdbx_description
1 polymer ?
#
loop_
_entity_poly.entity_id
_entity_poly.type
_entity_poly.pdbx_seq_one_letter_code
_entity_poly.pdbx_strand_id
1 'polypeptide(L)'
;YAFHGSRLENFHSILHNGLHCHLNKTSLFGEGTYLTSDLGLALLYSPHGHGWTHSNLGPVLSCVAICEIIDHPDVTCQAKKDSTEID
;
A
#
# COMPACT_ATOMS: atom_id res chain seq x y z
N TYR A 1 -5.96 6.31 -8.69
CA TYR A 1 -5.02 5.22 -8.40
C TYR A 1 -4.06 5.64 -7.30
N ALA A 2 -3.63 4.69 -6.47
CA ALA A 2 -2.61 4.89 -5.45
C ALA A 2 -1.86 3.57 -5.16
N PHE A 3 -0.75 3.66 -4.43
CA PHE A 3 0.08 2.53 -4.04
C PHE A 3 -0.22 2.08 -2.60
N HIS A 4 -0.15 0.77 -2.37
CA HIS A 4 -0.14 0.15 -1.06
C HIS A 4 1.07 -0.75 -0.90
N GLY A 5 1.91 -0.47 0.08
CA GLY A 5 3.04 -1.32 0.44
C GLY A 5 2.68 -2.32 1.53
N SER A 6 3.11 -3.57 1.37
CA SER A 6 2.90 -4.62 2.36
C SER A 6 4.03 -5.65 2.33
N ARG A 7 4.12 -6.48 3.37
CA ARG A 7 5.04 -7.63 3.38
C ARG A 7 4.60 -8.67 2.36
N LEU A 8 5.55 -9.35 1.73
CA LEU A 8 5.30 -10.29 0.63
C LEU A 8 4.27 -11.39 0.99
N GLU A 9 4.33 -11.92 2.21
CA GLU A 9 3.43 -12.96 2.71
C GLU A 9 1.94 -12.55 2.72
N ASN A 10 1.64 -11.25 2.70
CA ASN A 10 0.26 -10.75 2.69
C ASN A 10 -0.37 -10.80 1.30
N PHE A 11 0.44 -10.79 0.22
CA PHE A 11 -0.06 -10.58 -1.14
C PHE A 11 -0.97 -11.70 -1.65
N HIS A 12 -0.80 -12.94 -1.18
CA HIS A 12 -1.74 -14.00 -1.50
C HIS A 12 -3.16 -13.66 -1.01
N SER A 13 -3.29 -13.22 0.25
CA SER A 13 -4.57 -12.81 0.81
C SER A 13 -5.10 -11.53 0.14
N ILE A 14 -4.24 -10.54 -0.09
CA ILE A 14 -4.63 -9.26 -0.72
C ILE A 14 -5.24 -9.51 -2.11
N LEU A 15 -4.67 -10.42 -2.91
CA LEU A 15 -5.17 -10.73 -4.25
C LEU A 15 -6.51 -11.47 -4.24
N HIS A 16 -6.75 -12.34 -3.25
CA HIS A 16 -7.96 -13.16 -3.20
C HIS A 16 -9.10 -12.57 -2.39
N ASN A 17 -8.78 -11.75 -1.38
CA ASN A 17 -9.75 -11.22 -0.42
C ASN A 17 -9.80 -9.67 -0.42
N GLY A 18 -8.89 -9.02 -1.15
CA GLY A 18 -8.75 -7.57 -1.13
C GLY A 18 -7.98 -7.06 0.09
N LEU A 19 -7.89 -5.73 0.20
CA LEU A 19 -7.23 -5.06 1.32
C LEU A 19 -8.19 -4.99 2.51
N HIS A 20 -8.03 -5.92 3.46
CA HIS A 20 -8.82 -5.93 4.69
C HIS A 20 -8.41 -4.79 5.63
N CYS A 21 -9.25 -3.76 5.75
CA CYS A 21 -9.00 -2.57 6.56
C CYS A 21 -8.67 -2.87 8.05
N HIS A 22 -9.24 -3.96 8.60
CA HIS A 22 -9.08 -4.36 10.01
C HIS A 22 -7.84 -5.23 10.29
N LEU A 23 -7.13 -5.69 9.26
CA LEU A 23 -5.87 -6.44 9.42
C LEU A 23 -4.63 -5.55 9.32
N ASN A 24 -4.82 -4.27 8.99
CA ASN A 24 -3.77 -3.27 9.02
C ASN A 24 -3.55 -2.88 10.48
N LYS A 25 -2.29 -2.88 10.94
CA LYS A 25 -1.95 -2.39 12.28
C LYS A 25 -2.54 -0.98 12.44
N THR A 26 -3.23 -0.76 13.55
CA THR A 26 -3.66 0.58 13.97
C THR A 26 -2.46 1.51 13.94
N SER A 27 -2.51 2.49 13.04
CA SER A 27 -1.46 3.49 12.87
C SER A 27 -1.96 4.84 13.37
N LEU A 28 -1.14 5.88 13.22
CA LEU A 28 -1.35 7.24 13.71
C LEU A 28 -2.73 7.86 13.38
N PHE A 29 -3.42 7.37 12.35
CA PHE A 29 -4.70 7.90 11.88
C PHE A 29 -5.88 6.95 12.12
N GLY A 30 -5.69 5.92 12.96
CA GLY A 30 -6.72 4.96 13.30
C GLY A 30 -6.72 3.72 12.40
N GLU A 31 -7.86 3.03 12.41
CA GLU A 31 -8.11 1.82 11.63
C GLU A 31 -8.43 2.18 10.17
N GLY A 32 -7.81 1.47 9.24
CA GLY A 32 -8.01 1.74 7.82
C GLY A 32 -6.90 1.20 6.93
N THR A 33 -7.13 1.31 5.63
CA THR A 33 -6.14 0.96 4.59
C THR A 33 -5.39 2.21 4.15
N TYR A 34 -4.09 2.23 4.41
CA TYR A 34 -3.21 3.34 4.06
C TYR A 34 -2.74 3.21 2.61
N LEU A 35 -2.97 4.27 1.84
CA LEU A 35 -2.58 4.39 0.44
C LEU A 35 -1.76 5.66 0.24
N THR A 36 -0.88 5.66 -0.75
CA THR A 36 -0.04 6.84 -1.09
C THR A 36 0.07 7.00 -2.60
N SER A 37 0.11 8.23 -3.09
CA SER A 37 0.45 8.52 -4.49
C SER A 37 1.95 8.43 -4.78
N ASP A 38 2.79 8.38 -3.74
CA ASP A 38 4.24 8.27 -3.85
C ASP A 38 4.71 6.80 -3.71
N LEU A 39 5.24 6.25 -4.81
CA LEU A 39 5.80 4.90 -4.83
C LEU A 39 6.97 4.73 -3.86
N GLY A 40 7.80 5.77 -3.66
CA GLY A 40 8.93 5.72 -2.74
C GLY A 40 8.49 5.46 -1.31
N LEU A 41 7.40 6.11 -0.88
CA LEU A 41 6.79 5.86 0.42
C LEU A 41 6.20 4.44 0.52
N ALA A 42 5.52 3.95 -0.52
CA ALA A 42 4.98 2.59 -0.53
C ALA A 42 6.07 1.49 -0.44
N LEU A 43 7.23 1.72 -1.08
CA LEU A 43 8.37 0.81 -1.01
C LEU A 43 8.93 0.66 0.40
N LEU A 44 8.87 1.70 1.25
CA LEU A 44 9.28 1.60 2.66
C LEU A 44 8.46 0.57 3.45
N TYR A 45 7.23 0.33 3.04
CA TYR A 45 6.33 -0.68 3.63
C TYR A 45 6.37 -2.02 2.90
N SER A 46 7.23 -2.16 1.89
CA SER A 46 7.33 -3.36 1.03
C SER A 46 8.71 -4.00 1.12
N PRO A 47 9.13 -4.48 2.30
CA PRO A 47 10.44 -5.10 2.43
C PRO A 47 10.55 -6.38 1.60
N HIS A 48 11.78 -6.75 1.25
CA HIS A 48 12.06 -8.04 0.65
C HIS A 48 11.62 -9.19 1.58
N GLY A 49 10.86 -10.13 1.05
CA GLY A 49 10.45 -11.37 1.72
C GLY A 49 10.84 -12.61 0.93
N HIS A 50 10.82 -13.76 1.59
CA HIS A 50 11.07 -15.04 0.93
C HIS A 50 9.84 -15.47 0.11
N GLY A 51 10.05 -15.64 -1.19
CA GLY A 51 9.08 -16.24 -2.10
C GLY A 51 9.34 -17.74 -2.29
N TRP A 52 8.93 -18.26 -3.45
CA TRP A 52 9.16 -19.65 -3.81
C TRP A 52 10.60 -19.86 -4.31
N THR A 53 11.31 -20.83 -3.74
CA THR A 53 12.72 -21.11 -4.05
C THR A 53 12.98 -21.52 -5.50
N HIS A 54 11.98 -22.08 -6.18
CA HIS A 54 12.07 -22.47 -7.59
C HIS A 54 11.36 -21.48 -8.54
N SER A 55 11.07 -20.27 -8.06
CA SER A 55 10.48 -19.22 -8.88
C SER A 55 11.45 -18.69 -9.93
N ASN A 56 10.96 -18.51 -11.16
CA ASN A 56 11.70 -17.82 -12.22
C ASN A 56 11.98 -16.34 -11.90
N LEU A 57 11.24 -15.74 -10.96
CA LEU A 57 11.45 -14.36 -10.49
C LEU A 57 12.55 -14.26 -9.41
N GLY A 58 13.07 -15.40 -8.96
CA GLY A 58 13.99 -15.49 -7.83
C GLY A 58 13.30 -15.80 -6.50
N PRO A 59 14.08 -16.23 -5.49
CA PRO A 59 13.57 -16.68 -4.19
C PRO A 59 13.23 -15.55 -3.21
N VAL A 60 13.57 -14.29 -3.53
CA VAL A 60 13.38 -13.12 -2.68
C VAL A 60 12.72 -12.02 -3.48
N LEU A 61 11.58 -11.52 -3.03
CA LEU A 61 10.77 -10.53 -3.74
C LEU A 61 10.31 -9.41 -2.82
N SER A 62 10.15 -8.22 -3.39
CA SER A 62 9.37 -7.12 -2.82
C SER A 62 8.18 -6.87 -3.74
N CYS A 63 7.03 -6.50 -3.19
CA CYS A 63 5.80 -6.29 -3.96
C CYS A 63 5.03 -5.09 -3.44
N VAL A 64 4.46 -4.30 -4.35
CA VAL A 64 3.62 -3.13 -4.09
C VAL A 64 2.33 -3.31 -4.87
N ALA A 65 1.18 -3.09 -4.23
CA ALA A 65 -0.11 -3.08 -4.92
C ALA A 65 -0.39 -1.70 -5.51
N ILE A 66 -0.91 -1.66 -6.73
CA ILE A 66 -1.51 -0.47 -7.35
C ILE A 66 -3.02 -0.64 -7.24
N CYS A 67 -3.67 0.28 -6.55
CA CYS A 67 -5.09 0.23 -6.23
C CYS A 67 -5.84 1.30 -7.00
N GLU A 68 -6.95 0.92 -7.61
CA GLU A 68 -7.98 1.86 -8.03
C GLU A 68 -8.82 2.25 -6.81
N ILE A 69 -9.10 3.55 -6.66
CA ILE A 69 -9.84 4.08 -5.52
C ILE A 69 -11.09 4.75 -6.09
N ILE A 70 -12.24 4.40 -5.53
CA ILE A 70 -13.51 5.06 -5.84
C ILE A 70 -13.54 6.38 -5.07
N ASP A 71 -13.82 7.49 -5.76
CA ASP A 71 -14.04 8.78 -5.12
C ASP A 71 -15.37 8.74 -4.36
N HIS A 72 -15.27 8.57 -3.04
CA HIS A 72 -16.39 8.44 -2.13
C HIS A 72 -16.09 9.26 -0.86
N PRO A 73 -17.08 9.94 -0.24
CA PRO A 73 -16.87 10.76 0.94
C PRO A 73 -16.24 10.03 2.15
N ASP A 74 -16.34 8.70 2.20
CA ASP A 74 -15.70 7.87 3.24
C ASP A 74 -14.18 7.69 3.03
N VAL A 75 -13.64 8.10 1.88
CA VAL A 75 -12.21 8.05 1.58
C VAL A 75 -11.58 9.36 2.05
N THR A 76 -10.82 9.28 3.15
CA THR A 76 -10.10 10.43 3.68
C THR A 76 -8.75 10.61 2.97
N CYS A 77 -8.72 11.53 2.00
CA CYS A 77 -7.49 11.92 1.32
C CYS A 77 -6.80 13.06 2.09
N GLN A 78 -5.63 12.81 2.67
CA GLN A 78 -4.73 13.89 3.07
C GLN A 78 -3.93 14.32 1.83
N ALA A 79 -4.47 15.26 1.07
CA ALA A 79 -3.72 15.90 0.00
C ALA A 79 -2.53 16.66 0.61
N LYS A 80 -1.35 16.54 -0.01
CA LYS A 80 -0.23 17.43 0.26
C LYS A 80 -0.74 18.85 -0.02
N LYS A 81 -0.73 19.75 0.97
CA LYS A 81 -1.01 21.17 0.71
C LYS A 81 -0.03 21.65 -0.34
N ASP A 82 -0.51 22.00 -1.53
CA ASP A 82 0.29 22.70 -2.51
C ASP A 82 0.73 24.02 -1.88
N SER A 83 2.03 24.15 -1.63
CA SER A 83 2.66 25.39 -1.20
C SER A 83 2.79 26.34 -2.39
N THR A 84 1.67 26.74 -2.97
CA THR A 84 1.59 27.80 -4.00
C THR A 84 0.54 28.83 -3.58
N GLU A 85 0.78 29.47 -2.45
CA GLU A 85 0.32 30.84 -2.19
C GLU A 85 1.54 31.63 -1.73
N ILE A 86 2.13 32.36 -2.67
CA ILE A 86 2.93 33.55 -2.37
C ILE A 86 2.34 34.63 -3.27
N ASP A 87 1.59 35.54 -2.64
CA ASP A 87 1.14 36.84 -3.18
C ASP A 87 2.33 37.70 -3.67
#